data_AF-A0AAW0A4Z5-F1
#
_entry.id   AF-A0AAW0A4Z5-F1
#
_cell.length_a   1.000
_cell.length_b   1.000
_cell.length_c   1.000
_cell.angle_alpha   90.00
_cell.angle_beta   90.00
_cell.angle_gamma   90.00
#
_symmetry.space_group_name_H-M   'P 1'
#
loop_
_entity.id
_entity.type
_entity.pdbx_description
1 polymer ?
#
loop_
_entity_poly.entity_id
_entity_poly.type
_entity_poly.pdbx_seq_one_letter_code
_entity_poly.pdbx_strand_id
1 'polypeptide(L)'
;MSSNLILDEAYISSFFAALQKGDVSFIDPNVRWVIGSETKDPVRLTGVYNLESWVNEVKTPLWSRLQNQAVAATPTSIDIITNNKAIVELVGQGIQLNGNPYNNHYVWILFFSDAGKIIEIREYMDTALCQEVMQTNP
;
A
#
# COMPACT_ATOMS: atom_id res chain seq x y z
N MET A 1 26.53 -18.79 7.16
CA MET A 1 26.49 -17.93 5.97
C MET A 1 25.05 -17.47 5.82
N SER A 2 24.73 -16.24 6.18
CA SER A 2 23.41 -15.67 5.85
C SER A 2 23.39 -15.43 4.35
N SER A 3 22.47 -16.06 3.63
CA SER A 3 22.18 -15.67 2.26
C SER A 3 21.74 -14.21 2.29
N ASN A 4 22.53 -13.32 1.68
CA ASN A 4 22.07 -11.96 1.42
C ASN A 4 20.86 -12.08 0.49
N LEU A 5 19.71 -11.57 0.93
CA LEU A 5 18.52 -11.55 0.08
C LEU A 5 18.87 -10.78 -1.21
N ILE A 6 18.61 -11.38 -2.36
CA ILE A 6 18.65 -10.69 -3.63
C ILE A 6 17.24 -10.19 -3.89
N LEU A 7 17.08 -8.88 -4.00
CA LEU A 7 15.84 -8.27 -4.41
C LEU A 7 15.67 -8.46 -5.92
N ASP A 8 14.65 -9.21 -6.31
CA ASP A 8 14.28 -9.41 -7.71
C ASP A 8 12.76 -9.31 -7.89
N GLU A 9 12.32 -9.34 -9.15
CA GLU A 9 10.90 -9.23 -9.50
C GLU A 9 10.06 -10.38 -8.90
N ALA A 10 10.63 -11.58 -8.79
CA ALA A 10 9.95 -12.74 -8.21
C ALA A 10 9.69 -12.53 -6.72
N TYR A 11 10.67 -12.00 -5.98
CA TYR A 11 10.52 -11.64 -4.58
C TYR A 11 9.44 -10.57 -4.38
N ILE A 12 9.49 -9.48 -5.16
CA ILE A 12 8.47 -8.42 -5.09
C ILE A 12 7.08 -8.95 -5.43
N SER A 13 6.97 -9.78 -6.48
CA SER A 13 5.70 -10.40 -6.86
C SER A 13 5.15 -11.31 -5.76
N SER A 14 6.02 -12.05 -5.07
CA SER A 14 5.62 -12.90 -3.94
C SER A 14 5.08 -12.09 -2.77
N PHE A 15 5.63 -10.91 -2.52
CA PHE A 15 5.13 -9.97 -1.52
C PHE A 15 3.69 -9.54 -1.84
N PHE A 16 3.41 -9.09 -3.07
CA PHE A 16 2.05 -8.67 -3.43
C PHE A 16 1.05 -9.83 -3.43
N ALA A 17 1.48 -11.03 -3.85
CA ALA A 17 0.65 -12.23 -3.76
C ALA A 17 0.32 -12.61 -2.31
N ALA A 18 1.24 -12.36 -1.36
CA ALA A 18 1.01 -12.55 0.07
C ALA A 18 0.07 -11.46 0.63
N LEU A 19 0.30 -10.20 0.26
CA LEU A 19 -0.52 -9.06 0.67
C LEU A 19 -1.99 -9.21 0.23
N GLN A 20 -2.24 -9.72 -0.98
CA GLN A 20 -3.58 -10.04 -1.47
C GLN A 20 -4.31 -11.10 -0.63
N LYS A 21 -3.56 -11.93 0.10
CA LYS A 21 -4.09 -12.93 1.06
C LYS A 21 -4.15 -12.39 2.49
N GLY A 22 -3.82 -11.12 2.70
CA GLY A 22 -3.77 -10.47 4.01
C GLY A 22 -2.49 -10.73 4.80
N ASP A 23 -1.48 -11.37 4.19
CA ASP A 23 -0.18 -11.59 4.84
C ASP A 23 0.68 -10.34 4.73
N VAL A 24 0.83 -9.65 5.86
CA VAL A 24 1.65 -8.44 6.02
C VAL A 24 3.03 -8.74 6.60
N SER A 25 3.42 -10.00 6.72
CA SER A 25 4.67 -10.41 7.38
C SER A 25 5.91 -9.82 6.71
N PHE A 26 5.86 -9.43 5.44
CA PHE A 26 6.95 -8.77 4.72
C PHE A 26 7.23 -7.34 5.20
N ILE A 27 6.29 -6.70 5.88
CA ILE A 27 6.36 -5.31 6.33
C ILE A 27 6.85 -5.28 7.78
N ASP A 28 7.85 -4.46 8.06
CA ASP A 28 8.29 -4.23 9.44
C ASP A 28 7.15 -3.56 10.23
N PRO A 29 6.83 -4.01 11.46
CA PRO A 29 5.79 -3.37 12.28
C PRO A 29 6.00 -1.87 12.48
N ASN A 30 7.26 -1.41 12.52
CA ASN A 30 7.68 -0.02 12.65
C ASN A 30 7.99 0.64 11.29
N VAL A 31 7.51 0.08 10.17
CA VAL A 31 7.66 0.68 8.84
C VAL A 31 7.34 2.16 8.88
N ARG A 32 8.10 2.98 8.16
CA ARG A 32 7.72 4.36 7.89
C ARG A 32 6.91 4.41 6.59
N TRP A 33 5.59 4.43 6.69
CA TRP A 33 4.69 4.46 5.54
C TRP A 33 4.16 5.88 5.32
N VAL A 34 4.66 6.55 4.29
CA VAL A 34 4.21 7.89 3.89
C VAL A 34 3.20 7.77 2.75
N ILE A 35 2.04 8.39 2.89
CA ILE A 35 0.99 8.42 1.85
C ILE A 35 0.78 9.85 1.39
N GLY A 36 1.19 10.16 0.16
CA GLY A 36 0.99 11.44 -0.55
C GLY A 36 1.69 12.67 0.04
N SER A 37 1.60 12.85 1.35
CA SER A 37 2.18 13.94 2.14
C SER A 37 2.49 13.44 3.56
N GLU A 38 3.50 14.03 4.21
CA GLU A 38 3.74 13.78 5.64
C GLU A 38 2.71 14.46 6.55
N THR A 39 1.94 15.42 6.01
CA THR A 39 0.84 16.05 6.75
C THR A 39 -0.36 15.11 6.82
N LYS A 40 -0.81 14.83 8.04
CA LYS A 40 -1.95 13.94 8.28
C LYS A 40 -3.27 14.61 7.89
N ASP A 41 -4.03 13.96 7.02
CA ASP A 41 -5.39 14.32 6.65
C ASP A 41 -6.23 13.04 6.60
N PRO A 42 -7.08 12.77 7.62
CA PRO A 42 -7.89 11.55 7.67
C PRO A 42 -8.95 11.42 6.57
N VAL A 43 -9.28 12.51 5.88
CA VAL A 43 -10.25 12.48 4.77
C VAL A 43 -9.53 12.10 3.47
N ARG A 44 -8.34 12.66 3.23
CA ARG A 44 -7.50 12.30 2.06
C ARG A 44 -6.64 11.06 2.27
N LEU A 45 -6.60 10.55 3.49
CA LEU A 45 -5.76 9.44 3.94
C LEU A 45 -4.25 9.71 3.76
N THR A 46 -3.82 10.97 3.84
CA THR A 46 -2.39 11.32 3.80
C THR A 46 -1.77 11.28 5.19
N GLY A 47 -0.45 11.16 5.28
CA GLY A 47 0.30 11.19 6.53
C GLY A 47 1.46 10.22 6.57
N VAL A 48 2.01 10.04 7.77
CA VAL A 48 3.06 9.05 8.09
C VAL A 48 2.51 8.05 9.10
N TYR A 49 2.64 6.76 8.79
CA TYR A 49 2.05 5.67 9.54
C TYR A 49 3.09 4.56 9.78
N ASN A 50 2.94 3.83 10.88
CA ASN A 50 3.46 2.48 11.03
C ASN A 50 2.42 1.45 10.60
N LEU A 51 2.73 0.16 10.67
CA LEU A 51 1.81 -0.88 10.18
C LEU A 51 0.47 -0.86 10.93
N GLU A 52 0.51 -0.72 12.25
CA GLU A 52 -0.70 -0.69 13.09
C GLU A 52 -1.59 0.53 12.79
N SER A 53 -1.01 1.74 12.78
CA SER A 53 -1.76 2.96 12.49
C SER A 53 -2.24 3.00 11.04
N TRP A 54 -1.50 2.46 10.09
CA TRP A 54 -2.00 2.29 8.72
C TRP A 54 -3.22 1.37 8.66
N VAL A 55 -3.19 0.23 9.36
CA VAL A 55 -4.35 -0.68 9.41
C VAL A 55 -5.58 0.02 9.99
N ASN A 56 -5.41 0.74 11.10
CA ASN A 56 -6.51 1.32 11.86
C ASN A 56 -7.05 2.63 11.25
N GLU A 57 -6.18 3.44 10.66
CA GLU A 57 -6.51 4.81 10.26
C GLU A 57 -6.63 4.99 8.75
N VAL A 58 -6.09 4.06 7.95
CA VAL A 58 -6.15 4.12 6.49
C VAL A 58 -6.93 2.95 5.92
N LYS A 59 -6.44 1.73 6.14
CA LYS A 59 -7.01 0.51 5.56
C LYS A 59 -8.44 0.29 6.03
N THR A 60 -8.67 0.22 7.35
CA THR A 60 -9.98 -0.10 7.92
C THR A 60 -11.04 0.93 7.53
N PRO A 61 -10.81 2.26 7.67
CA PRO A 61 -11.80 3.26 7.28
C PRO A 61 -12.11 3.29 5.79
N LEU A 62 -11.12 3.09 4.92
CA LEU A 62 -11.34 3.02 3.48
C LEU A 62 -12.11 1.74 3.10
N TRP A 63 -11.65 0.59 3.59
CA TRP A 63 -12.20 -0.71 3.23
C TRP A 63 -13.63 -0.88 3.75
N SER A 64 -13.99 -0.29 4.90
CA SER A 64 -15.37 -0.31 5.38
C SER A 64 -16.37 0.37 4.44
N ARG A 65 -15.90 1.19 3.49
CA ARG A 65 -16.71 1.87 2.47
C ARG A 65 -16.80 1.05 1.17
N LEU A 66 -16.23 -0.15 1.09
CA LEU A 66 -16.24 -0.97 -0.12
C LEU A 66 -17.07 -2.25 0.08
N GLN A 67 -17.79 -2.69 -0.95
CA GLN A 67 -18.72 -3.84 -0.88
C GLN A 67 -18.07 -5.15 -0.42
N ASN A 68 -16.81 -5.39 -0.82
CA ASN A 68 -16.04 -6.58 -0.44
C ASN A 68 -15.02 -6.32 0.68
N GLN A 69 -15.05 -5.11 1.27
CA GLN A 69 -14.11 -4.67 2.29
C GLN A 69 -12.64 -4.93 1.93
N ALA A 70 -12.30 -4.74 0.65
CA ALA A 70 -10.95 -4.97 0.15
C ALA A 70 -10.71 -4.12 -1.09
N VAL A 71 -9.45 -3.73 -1.26
CA VAL A 71 -8.93 -3.19 -2.52
C VAL A 71 -7.99 -4.23 -3.09
N ALA A 72 -8.24 -4.65 -4.33
CA ALA A 72 -7.32 -5.53 -5.04
C ALA A 72 -6.13 -4.71 -5.56
N ALA A 73 -5.08 -4.56 -4.73
CA ALA A 73 -3.83 -3.94 -5.15
C ALA A 73 -3.06 -4.90 -6.06
N THR A 74 -3.02 -4.56 -7.35
CA THR A 74 -2.41 -5.40 -8.40
C THR A 74 -1.23 -4.64 -9.00
N PRO A 75 0.00 -5.17 -8.91
CA PRO A 75 1.16 -4.59 -9.58
C PRO A 75 0.98 -4.56 -11.09
N THR A 76 1.30 -3.44 -11.73
CA THR A 76 1.32 -3.26 -13.19
C THR A 76 2.73 -3.11 -13.75
N SER A 77 3.67 -2.63 -12.94
CA SER A 77 5.11 -2.59 -13.24
C SER A 77 5.91 -2.78 -11.97
N ILE A 78 7.08 -3.42 -12.08
CA ILE A 78 8.06 -3.59 -11.00
C ILE A 78 9.43 -3.20 -11.53
N ASP A 79 10.05 -2.19 -10.92
CA ASP A 79 11.39 -1.72 -11.24
C ASP A 79 12.32 -1.90 -10.04
N ILE A 80 13.31 -2.78 -10.17
CA ILE A 80 14.35 -2.98 -9.15
C ILE A 80 15.45 -1.94 -9.37
N ILE A 81 15.60 -1.02 -8.42
CA ILE A 81 16.56 0.08 -8.53
C ILE A 81 17.92 -0.32 -7.95
N THR A 82 17.91 -1.00 -6.80
CA THR A 82 19.09 -1.52 -6.10
C THR A 82 18.69 -2.74 -5.27
N ASN A 83 19.66 -3.40 -4.62
CA ASN A 83 19.39 -4.59 -3.78
C ASN A 83 18.48 -4.33 -2.57
N ASN A 84 18.14 -3.08 -2.24
CA ASN A 84 17.25 -2.73 -1.14
C ASN A 84 16.18 -1.70 -1.51
N LYS A 85 15.92 -1.48 -2.81
CA LYS A 85 14.93 -0.52 -3.27
C LYS A 85 14.23 -0.97 -4.54
N ALA A 86 12.90 -0.93 -4.52
CA ALA A 86 12.05 -1.16 -5.69
C ALA A 86 11.04 -0.03 -5.87
N ILE A 87 10.59 0.18 -7.09
CA ILE A 87 9.43 1.01 -7.43
C ILE A 87 8.39 0.09 -8.05
N VAL A 88 7.15 0.23 -7.61
CA VAL A 88 6.05 -0.60 -8.08
C VAL A 88 4.87 0.31 -8.44
N GLU A 89 4.40 0.19 -9.67
CA GLU A 89 3.13 0.79 -10.07
C GLU A 89 2.01 -0.21 -9.78
N LEU A 90 0.88 0.27 -9.25
CA LEU A 90 -0.27 -0.57 -8.93
C LEU A 90 -1.58 0.05 -9.36
N VAL A 91 -2.55 -0.82 -9.59
CA VAL A 91 -3.97 -0.46 -9.63
C VAL A 91 -4.68 -1.05 -8.42
N GLY A 92 -5.54 -0.26 -7.78
CA GLY A 92 -6.43 -0.69 -6.72
C GLY A 92 -7.87 -0.57 -7.19
N GLN A 93 -8.54 -1.71 -7.30
CA GLN A 93 -9.90 -1.79 -7.81
C GLN A 93 -10.88 -2.30 -6.76
N GLY A 94 -12.10 -1.77 -6.78
CA GLY A 94 -13.20 -2.16 -5.91
C GLY A 94 -14.51 -1.49 -6.29
N ILE A 95 -15.58 -1.80 -5.56
CA ILE A 95 -16.89 -1.16 -5.70
C ILE A 95 -17.26 -0.53 -4.36
N GLN A 96 -17.62 0.75 -4.40
CA GLN A 96 -18.09 1.54 -3.27
C GLN A 96 -19.47 1.05 -2.80
N LEU A 97 -19.84 1.28 -1.53
CA LEU A 97 -21.17 0.92 -1.02
C LEU A 97 -22.31 1.66 -1.73
N ASN A 98 -22.05 2.87 -2.23
CA ASN A 98 -22.98 3.63 -3.08
C ASN A 98 -23.06 3.13 -4.55
N GLY A 99 -22.29 2.09 -4.92
CA GLY A 99 -22.28 1.50 -6.27
C GLY A 99 -21.28 2.12 -7.24
N ASN A 100 -20.63 3.23 -6.89
CA ASN A 100 -19.58 3.83 -7.73
C ASN A 100 -18.33 2.93 -7.77
N PRO A 101 -17.54 2.97 -8.86
CA PRO A 101 -16.27 2.27 -8.89
C PRO A 101 -15.26 2.94 -7.94
N TYR A 102 -14.38 2.13 -7.35
CA TYR A 102 -13.12 2.57 -6.75
C TYR A 102 -11.99 2.13 -7.67
N ASN A 103 -11.37 3.06 -8.39
CA ASN A 103 -10.30 2.78 -9.35
C ASN A 103 -9.12 3.72 -9.07
N ASN A 104 -8.28 3.36 -8.11
CA ASN A 104 -7.14 4.17 -7.72
C ASN A 104 -5.86 3.65 -8.40
N HIS A 105 -4.93 4.56 -8.67
CA HIS A 105 -3.63 4.26 -9.24
C HIS A 105 -2.55 4.66 -8.24
N TYR A 106 -1.57 3.79 -8.06
CA TYR A 106 -0.55 3.95 -7.04
C TYR A 106 0.84 3.83 -7.64
N VAL A 107 1.78 4.54 -7.02
CA VAL A 107 3.21 4.24 -7.11
C VAL A 107 3.73 4.04 -5.70
N TRP A 108 4.28 2.87 -5.43
CA TRP A 108 4.94 2.56 -4.17
C TRP A 108 6.45 2.51 -4.39
N ILE A 109 7.18 3.37 -3.69
CA ILE A 109 8.63 3.26 -3.55
C ILE A 109 8.92 2.51 -2.27
N LEU A 110 9.51 1.32 -2.39
CA LEU A 110 9.76 0.39 -1.31
C LEU A 110 11.23 0.40 -0.94
N PHE A 111 11.51 0.46 0.36
CA PHE A 111 12.86 0.33 0.91
C PHE A 111 12.92 -0.88 1.84
N PHE A 112 13.96 -1.69 1.67
CA PHE A 112 14.12 -2.97 2.35
C PHE A 112 15.31 -2.93 3.33
N SER A 113 15.16 -3.63 4.44
CA SER A 113 16.28 -3.97 5.33
C SER A 113 17.15 -5.07 4.72
N ASP A 114 18.33 -5.29 5.28
CA ASP A 114 19.22 -6.41 4.89
C ASP A 114 18.57 -7.78 5.08
N ALA A 115 17.60 -7.87 6.01
CA ALA A 115 16.80 -9.08 6.25
C ALA A 115 15.62 -9.25 5.28
N GLY A 116 15.42 -8.30 4.36
CA GLY A 116 14.35 -8.33 3.37
C GLY A 116 13.00 -7.76 3.81
N LYS A 117 12.88 -7.24 5.04
CA LYS A 117 11.63 -6.59 5.47
C LYS A 117 11.51 -5.20 4.85
N ILE A 118 10.31 -4.81 4.44
CA ILE A 118 10.00 -3.44 4.03
C ILE A 118 10.00 -2.55 5.28
N ILE A 119 10.89 -1.56 5.29
CA ILE A 119 11.10 -0.64 6.42
C ILE A 119 10.63 0.79 6.12
N GLU A 120 10.49 1.16 4.84
CA GLU A 120 9.86 2.41 4.43
C GLU A 120 9.06 2.19 3.14
N ILE A 121 7.90 2.84 3.08
CA ILE A 121 7.04 2.90 1.91
C ILE A 121 6.75 4.37 1.63
N ARG A 122 6.95 4.81 0.38
CA ARG A 122 6.40 6.08 -0.11
C ARG A 122 5.35 5.75 -1.14
N GLU A 123 4.10 5.99 -0.76
CA GLU A 123 2.92 5.75 -1.56
C GLU A 123 2.42 7.07 -2.16
N TYR A 124 2.36 7.11 -3.48
CA TYR A 124 1.67 8.15 -4.23
C TYR A 124 0.41 7.55 -4.82
N MET A 125 -0.72 8.23 -4.67
CA MET A 125 -2.03 7.74 -5.09
C MET A 125 -2.98 8.88 -5.37
N ASP A 126 -4.14 8.59 -5.97
CA ASP A 126 -5.23 9.55 -6.11
C ASP A 126 -5.89 9.80 -4.73
N THR A 127 -5.37 10.79 -4.03
CA THR A 127 -5.90 11.22 -2.72
C THR A 127 -7.20 12.01 -2.84
N ALA A 128 -7.51 12.57 -4.02
CA ALA A 128 -8.80 13.20 -4.27
C ALA A 128 -9.92 12.16 -4.37
N LEU A 129 -9.66 11.02 -5.02
CA LEU A 129 -10.57 9.88 -5.02
C LEU A 129 -10.81 9.35 -3.60
N CYS A 130 -9.77 9.23 -2.76
CA CYS A 130 -9.97 8.83 -1.36
C CYS A 130 -10.82 9.83 -0.59
N GLN A 131 -10.59 11.13 -0.77
CA GLN A 131 -11.45 12.14 -0.19
C GLN A 131 -12.92 11.99 -0.64
N GLU A 132 -13.18 11.77 -1.93
CA GLU A 132 -14.53 11.53 -2.45
C GLU A 132 -15.19 10.33 -1.76
N VAL A 133 -14.49 9.21 -1.66
CA VAL A 133 -14.98 8.01 -0.97
C VAL A 133 -15.32 8.33 0.48
N MET A 134 -14.42 8.96 1.22
CA MET A 134 -14.63 9.25 2.65
C MET A 134 -15.78 10.23 2.90
N GLN A 135 -16.15 11.06 1.92
CA GLN A 135 -17.20 12.09 2.08
C GLN A 135 -18.57 11.68 1.52
N THR A 136 -18.61 10.86 0.47
CA THR A 136 -19.84 10.61 -0.30
C THR A 136 -20.34 9.18 -0.24
N ASN A 137 -19.52 8.27 0.30
CA ASN A 137 -19.82 6.85 0.38
C ASN A 137 -20.08 6.49 1.85
N PRO A 138 -21.30 6.10 2.23
CA PRO A 138 -21.71 5.87 3.63
C PRO A 138 -21.06 4.65 4.28
#